data_AF-A0A3P9B9N7-F1
#
_entry.id   AF-A0A3P9B9N7-F1
#
_cell.length_a   1.000
_cell.length_b   1.000
_cell.length_c   1.000
_cell.angle_alpha   90.00
_cell.angle_beta   90.00
_cell.angle_gamma   90.00
#
_symmetry.space_group_name_H-M   'P 1'
#
loop_
_entity.id
_entity.type
_entity.pdbx_description
1 polymer ?
#
loop_
_entity_poly.entity_id
_entity_poly.type
_entity_poly.pdbx_seq_one_letter_code
_entity_poly.pdbx_strand_id
1 'polypeptide(L)'
;TTTTHPGRAEGDQEGGPETKPKTKHQKHTADEAQAGTGPGEAQAEAGPGEAQAEAGPGEAQAEAGPGEAEAEAGPGEAEAEAGPGEAEAQAEAGLGEAEAQAEAGTGVAEAEGGWTSSSGPPADVA
;
A
#
# COMPACT_ATOMS: atom_id res chain seq x y z
N THR A 1 -16.97 -20.76 -54.62
CA THR A 1 -18.21 -20.04 -54.27
C THR A 1 -18.12 -19.65 -52.80
N THR A 2 -18.26 -18.35 -52.55
CA THR A 2 -18.16 -17.71 -51.24
C THR A 2 -19.46 -17.85 -50.46
N THR A 3 -19.38 -18.16 -49.16
CA THR A 3 -20.41 -17.76 -48.19
C THR A 3 -19.72 -17.31 -46.91
N THR A 4 -20.17 -16.18 -46.39
CA THR A 4 -19.48 -15.27 -45.47
C THR A 4 -20.38 -14.93 -44.26
N HIS A 5 -19.83 -15.11 -43.04
CA HIS A 5 -20.08 -14.43 -41.72
C HIS A 5 -21.44 -14.59 -40.96
N PRO A 6 -21.54 -14.24 -39.64
CA PRO A 6 -20.54 -13.74 -38.65
C PRO A 6 -20.52 -14.48 -37.28
N GLY A 7 -19.37 -14.45 -36.58
CA GLY A 7 -19.24 -14.87 -35.18
C GLY A 7 -18.24 -13.96 -34.46
N ARG A 8 -18.72 -13.28 -33.42
CA ARG A 8 -18.16 -12.14 -32.70
C ARG A 8 -17.30 -12.59 -31.51
N ALA A 9 -16.35 -11.70 -31.13
CA ALA A 9 -15.58 -11.66 -29.88
C ALA A 9 -14.59 -12.81 -29.71
N GLU A 10 -13.37 -12.64 -29.24
CA GLU A 10 -12.59 -11.51 -28.72
C GLU A 10 -11.15 -12.03 -28.84
N GLY A 11 -10.22 -11.19 -29.31
CA GLY A 11 -8.88 -11.66 -29.64
C GLY A 11 -8.21 -12.34 -28.45
N ASP A 12 -7.88 -13.61 -28.62
CA ASP A 12 -6.73 -14.25 -28.01
C ASP A 12 -5.52 -13.32 -28.15
N GLN A 13 -5.19 -12.62 -27.06
CA GLN A 13 -3.85 -12.10 -26.88
C GLN A 13 -3.13 -13.05 -25.94
N GLU A 14 -2.48 -14.02 -26.58
CA GLU A 14 -1.33 -14.73 -26.05
C GLU A 14 -0.34 -13.72 -25.45
N GLY A 15 -0.25 -13.71 -24.14
CA GLY A 15 0.86 -13.16 -23.38
C GLY A 15 1.04 -14.04 -22.16
N GLY A 16 2.08 -14.86 -22.15
CA GLY A 16 2.49 -15.55 -20.92
C GLY A 16 2.66 -14.55 -19.77
N PRO A 17 2.53 -14.95 -18.50
CA PRO A 17 2.52 -14.01 -17.38
C PRO A 17 3.93 -13.47 -17.11
N GLU A 18 4.44 -12.61 -17.99
CA GLU A 18 5.37 -11.55 -17.62
C GLU A 18 4.51 -10.47 -16.95
N THR A 19 4.15 -10.70 -15.68
CA THR A 19 3.42 -9.73 -14.87
C THR A 19 4.37 -8.58 -14.58
N LYS A 20 4.42 -7.60 -15.48
CA LYS A 20 4.98 -6.28 -15.15
C LYS A 20 4.30 -5.80 -13.86
N PRO A 21 5.05 -5.29 -12.87
CA PRO A 21 4.45 -4.80 -11.63
C PRO A 21 3.38 -3.77 -12.00
N LYS A 22 2.18 -3.96 -11.47
CA LYS A 22 1.05 -3.05 -11.73
C LYS A 22 0.99 -2.08 -10.56
N THR A 23 1.61 -0.91 -10.71
CA THR A 23 1.53 0.12 -9.68
C THR A 23 0.12 0.73 -9.66
N LYS A 24 -0.52 0.71 -8.48
CA LYS A 24 -1.79 1.42 -8.26
C LYS A 24 -1.54 2.59 -7.32
N HIS A 25 -1.68 3.80 -7.86
CA HIS A 25 -1.66 5.03 -7.08
C HIS A 25 -3.10 5.54 -6.91
N GLN A 26 -3.55 5.66 -5.68
CA GLN A 26 -4.81 6.32 -5.35
C GLN A 26 -4.53 7.51 -4.45
N LYS A 27 -4.75 8.72 -4.98
CA LYS A 27 -4.70 9.97 -4.22
C LYS A 27 -6.10 10.51 -4.08
N HIS A 28 -6.63 10.50 -2.86
CA HIS A 28 -7.95 11.03 -2.56
C HIS A 28 -7.83 12.15 -1.52
N THR A 29 -8.53 13.26 -1.74
CA THR A 29 -8.73 14.27 -0.68
C THR A 29 -9.87 13.90 0.26
N ALA A 30 -10.32 12.64 0.19
CA ALA A 30 -11.40 12.09 0.98
C ALA A 30 -10.87 11.61 2.34
N ASP A 31 -11.79 11.36 3.25
CA ASP A 31 -11.54 10.80 4.59
C ASP A 31 -10.93 9.38 4.53
N GLU A 32 -10.93 8.74 3.37
CA GLU A 32 -10.50 7.35 3.18
C GLU A 32 -9.83 7.19 1.80
N ALA A 33 -8.63 6.61 1.77
CA ALA A 33 -7.92 6.22 0.55
C ALA A 33 -7.48 4.77 0.66
N GLN A 34 -7.86 3.93 -0.32
CA GLN A 34 -7.47 2.52 -0.33
C GLN A 34 -6.83 2.13 -1.66
N ALA A 35 -5.65 1.52 -1.62
CA ALA A 35 -4.95 1.00 -2.79
C ALA A 35 -4.49 -0.43 -2.53
N GLY A 36 -4.74 -1.34 -3.45
CA GLY A 36 -4.17 -2.69 -3.32
C GLY A 36 -4.71 -3.68 -4.35
N THR A 37 -4.38 -4.95 -4.17
CA THR A 37 -4.92 -6.16 -4.86
C THR A 37 -4.01 -6.89 -5.88
N GLY A 38 -2.68 -6.90 -5.75
CA GLY A 38 -1.83 -7.75 -6.61
C GLY A 38 -0.32 -7.63 -6.37
N PRO A 39 0.52 -8.35 -7.16
CA PRO A 39 1.96 -8.15 -7.15
C PRO A 39 2.34 -6.80 -7.78
N GLY A 40 3.26 -6.09 -7.14
CA GLY A 40 3.71 -4.75 -7.51
C GLY A 40 3.50 -3.74 -6.38
N GLU A 41 3.56 -2.46 -6.75
CA GLU A 41 3.49 -1.33 -5.84
C GLU A 41 2.03 -0.88 -5.58
N ALA A 42 1.68 -0.63 -4.32
CA ALA A 42 0.40 -0.05 -3.90
C ALA A 42 0.66 1.26 -3.14
N GLN A 43 0.04 2.36 -3.58
CA GLN A 43 0.18 3.65 -2.91
C GLN A 43 -1.20 4.26 -2.65
N ALA A 44 -1.47 4.54 -1.37
CA ALA A 44 -2.67 5.22 -0.92
C ALA A 44 -2.30 6.53 -0.23
N GLU A 45 -2.91 7.63 -0.65
CA GLU A 45 -2.73 8.93 0.00
C GLU A 45 -4.08 9.55 0.35
N ALA A 46 -4.26 9.85 1.63
CA ALA A 46 -5.41 10.55 2.20
C ALA A 46 -5.00 11.91 2.78
N GLY A 47 -5.90 12.90 2.70
CA GLY A 47 -5.70 14.22 3.28
C GLY A 47 -5.86 14.19 4.80
N PRO A 48 -7.05 14.43 5.34
CA PRO A 48 -7.46 13.91 6.65
C PRO A 48 -8.10 12.52 6.51
N GLY A 49 -7.96 11.67 7.51
CA GLY A 49 -8.61 10.37 7.61
C GLY A 49 -7.68 9.17 7.38
N GLU A 50 -8.21 8.08 6.84
CA GLU A 50 -7.55 6.76 6.79
C GLU A 50 -6.92 6.51 5.40
N ALA A 51 -5.64 6.11 5.36
CA ALA A 51 -4.95 5.66 4.15
C ALA A 51 -4.52 4.21 4.32
N GLN A 52 -4.93 3.33 3.40
CA GLN A 52 -4.61 1.91 3.44
C GLN A 52 -4.02 1.42 2.13
N ALA A 53 -2.82 0.86 2.18
CA ALA A 53 -2.11 0.30 1.04
C ALA A 53 -1.80 -1.19 1.26
N GLU A 54 -2.26 -2.06 0.36
CA GLU A 54 -2.04 -3.51 0.43
C GLU A 54 -1.38 -4.05 -0.85
N ALA A 55 -0.15 -4.53 -0.73
CA ALA A 55 0.60 -5.21 -1.78
C ALA A 55 0.80 -6.70 -1.46
N GLY A 56 0.74 -7.54 -2.49
CA GLY A 56 1.12 -8.96 -2.37
C GLY A 56 2.66 -9.08 -2.27
N PRO A 57 3.35 -9.54 -3.31
CA PRO A 57 4.78 -9.30 -3.46
C PRO A 57 5.03 -7.89 -4.00
N GLY A 58 5.78 -7.04 -3.28
CA GLY A 58 6.10 -5.68 -3.72
C GLY A 58 6.07 -4.65 -2.59
N GLU A 59 5.94 -3.38 -2.97
CA GLU A 59 6.00 -2.23 -2.06
C GLU A 59 4.58 -1.73 -1.73
N ALA A 60 4.29 -1.46 -0.47
CA ALA A 60 3.05 -0.84 -0.02
C ALA A 60 3.36 0.47 0.70
N GLN A 61 2.73 1.56 0.28
CA GLN A 61 2.94 2.88 0.86
C GLN A 61 1.61 3.55 1.18
N ALA A 62 1.39 3.90 2.44
CA ALA A 62 0.23 4.63 2.90
C ALA A 62 0.64 5.96 3.53
N GLU A 63 0.07 7.06 3.04
CA GLU A 63 0.28 8.40 3.59
C GLU A 63 -1.05 9.03 4.01
N ALA A 64 -1.16 9.42 5.27
CA ALA A 64 -2.27 10.20 5.79
C ALA A 64 -1.76 11.50 6.41
N GLY A 65 -2.50 12.61 6.23
CA GLY A 65 -2.25 13.84 6.98
C GLY A 65 -2.65 13.65 8.45
N PRO A 66 -3.77 14.20 8.95
CA PRO A 66 -4.29 13.79 10.26
C PRO A 66 -5.13 12.51 10.15
N GLY A 67 -4.76 11.43 10.83
CA GLY A 67 -5.52 10.18 10.80
C GLY A 67 -4.65 8.93 10.85
N GLU A 68 -5.12 7.85 10.24
CA GLU A 68 -4.50 6.52 10.33
C GLU A 68 -3.89 6.16 8.97
N ALA A 69 -2.66 5.64 8.96
CA ALA A 69 -1.97 5.16 7.78
C ALA A 69 -1.57 3.70 7.99
N GLU A 70 -2.04 2.81 7.13
CA GLU A 70 -1.79 1.37 7.20
C GLU A 70 -1.17 0.87 5.89
N ALA A 71 0.02 0.29 5.97
CA ALA A 71 0.71 -0.30 4.83
C ALA A 71 0.99 -1.79 5.09
N GLU A 72 0.43 -2.66 4.25
CA GLU A 72 0.66 -4.10 4.28
C GLU A 72 1.36 -4.57 3.01
N ALA A 73 2.52 -5.20 3.17
CA ALA A 73 3.19 -5.93 2.11
C ALA A 73 3.34 -7.41 2.50
N GLY A 74 3.21 -8.31 1.52
CA GLY A 74 3.66 -9.69 1.66
C GLY A 74 5.20 -9.74 1.71
N PRO A 75 5.88 -10.38 0.75
CA PRO A 75 7.33 -10.23 0.64
C PRO A 75 7.67 -8.90 -0.06
N GLY A 76 8.13 -7.90 0.71
CA GLY A 76 8.57 -6.61 0.20
C GLY A 76 8.60 -5.51 1.27
N GLU A 77 8.51 -4.26 0.85
CA GLU A 77 8.64 -3.09 1.73
C GLU A 77 7.25 -2.53 2.06
N ALA A 78 7.02 -2.18 3.32
CA ALA A 78 5.80 -1.56 3.79
C ALA A 78 6.16 -0.24 4.49
N GLU A 79 5.58 0.86 4.03
CA GLU A 79 5.84 2.20 4.56
C GLU A 79 4.52 2.89 4.91
N ALA A 80 4.37 3.28 6.17
CA ALA A 80 3.22 4.03 6.65
C ALA A 80 3.67 5.37 7.25
N GLU A 81 3.12 6.46 6.70
CA GLU A 81 3.35 7.80 7.22
C GLU A 81 2.02 8.46 7.60
N ALA A 82 1.89 8.81 8.88
CA ALA A 82 0.81 9.64 9.37
C ALA A 82 1.37 10.99 9.84
N GLY A 83 0.60 12.06 9.67
CA GLY A 83 0.79 13.29 10.42
C GLY A 83 0.43 13.06 11.90
N PRO A 84 -0.46 13.84 12.51
CA PRO A 84 -0.93 13.52 13.87
C PRO A 84 -1.92 12.34 13.82
N GLY A 85 -1.47 11.14 14.20
CA GLY A 85 -2.31 9.94 14.26
C GLY A 85 -1.49 8.65 14.25
N GLU A 86 -2.08 7.57 13.76
CA GLU A 86 -1.53 6.22 13.88
C GLU A 86 -0.92 5.78 12.54
N ALA A 87 0.31 5.27 12.58
CA ALA A 87 0.99 4.73 11.40
C ALA A 87 1.36 3.29 11.69
N GLU A 88 0.89 2.37 10.86
CA GLU A 88 1.18 0.94 10.99
C GLU A 88 1.72 0.39 9.68
N ALA A 89 2.91 -0.21 9.74
CA ALA A 89 3.52 -0.86 8.59
C ALA A 89 3.77 -2.33 8.90
N GLN A 90 3.30 -3.23 8.03
CA GLN A 90 3.50 -4.66 8.18
C GLN A 90 4.06 -5.28 6.90
N ALA A 91 5.17 -6.00 7.03
CA ALA A 91 5.76 -6.80 5.98
C ALA A 91 5.81 -8.28 6.40
N GLU A 92 5.32 -9.21 5.57
CA GLU A 92 5.44 -10.63 5.89
C GLU A 92 6.90 -11.08 6.02
N ALA A 93 7.14 -12.00 6.97
CA ALA A 93 8.48 -12.44 7.36
C ALA A 93 9.33 -12.94 6.15
N GLY A 94 10.45 -12.25 5.90
CA GLY A 94 11.32 -12.47 4.76
C GLY A 94 12.46 -11.44 4.67
N LEU A 95 12.86 -11.05 3.45
CA LEU A 95 13.75 -9.91 3.18
C LEU A 95 13.03 -8.55 3.23
N GLY A 96 11.78 -8.53 3.69
CA GLY A 96 10.94 -7.33 3.70
C GLY A 96 11.25 -6.39 4.85
N GLU A 97 11.03 -5.10 4.61
CA GLU A 97 11.27 -4.00 5.53
C GLU A 97 9.93 -3.34 5.85
N ALA A 98 9.69 -3.02 7.13
CA ALA A 98 8.51 -2.28 7.54
C ALA A 98 8.92 -1.00 8.25
N GLU A 99 8.43 0.13 7.77
CA GLU A 99 8.70 1.44 8.33
C GLU A 99 7.42 2.19 8.65
N ALA A 100 7.28 2.64 9.90
CA ALA A 100 6.15 3.44 10.33
C ALA A 100 6.63 4.77 10.93
N GLN A 101 5.99 5.86 10.52
CA GLN A 101 6.31 7.21 10.96
C GLN A 101 5.05 7.98 11.30
N ALA A 102 5.04 8.62 12.47
CA ALA A 102 3.95 9.49 12.90
C ALA A 102 4.51 10.86 13.35
N GLU A 103 3.94 11.95 12.86
CA GLU A 103 4.34 13.31 13.26
C GLU A 103 4.08 13.56 14.77
N ALA A 104 4.89 14.45 15.35
CA ALA A 104 4.91 14.68 16.79
C ALA A 104 3.54 15.13 17.35
N GLY A 105 2.98 14.35 18.28
CA GLY A 105 1.65 14.55 18.87
C GLY A 105 1.22 13.39 19.77
N THR A 106 -0.03 12.94 19.64
CA THR A 106 -0.56 11.70 20.26
C THR A 106 -0.38 10.47 19.36
N GLY A 107 0.36 10.61 18.27
CA GLY A 107 0.48 9.57 17.27
C GLY A 107 1.31 8.37 17.73
N VAL A 108 1.00 7.22 17.16
CA VAL A 108 1.73 5.95 17.36
C VAL A 108 2.29 5.49 16.03
N ALA A 109 3.47 4.90 16.04
CA ALA A 109 4.11 4.35 14.86
C ALA A 109 4.55 2.92 15.17
N GLU A 110 3.96 1.95 14.49
CA GLU A 110 4.16 0.53 14.75
C GLU A 110 4.64 -0.14 13.45
N ALA A 111 5.76 -0.86 13.50
CA ALA A 111 6.30 -1.54 12.32
C ALA A 111 6.63 -3.02 12.64
N GLU A 112 6.06 -3.92 11.84
CA GLU A 112 6.13 -5.37 12.01
C GLU A 112 6.71 -6.03 10.74
N GLY A 113 7.82 -6.78 10.85
CA GLY A 113 8.51 -7.27 9.66
C GLY A 113 9.90 -7.88 9.90
N GLY A 114 10.57 -8.26 8.80
CA GLY A 114 11.90 -8.88 8.83
C GLY A 114 12.98 -7.92 9.31
N TRP A 115 12.88 -6.66 8.88
CA TRP A 115 13.61 -5.53 9.42
C TRP A 115 12.61 -4.41 9.66
N THR A 116 12.56 -3.86 10.88
CA THR A 116 11.56 -2.85 11.23
C THR A 116 12.19 -1.57 11.77
N SER A 117 11.58 -0.45 11.43
CA SER A 117 11.91 0.88 11.94
C SER A 117 10.63 1.62 12.28
N SER A 118 10.49 2.04 13.53
CA SER A 118 9.34 2.83 13.98
C SER A 118 9.83 4.15 14.55
N SER A 119 9.35 5.26 13.98
CA SER A 119 9.72 6.61 14.41
C SER A 119 8.46 7.39 14.79
N GLY A 120 7.99 7.15 16.02
CA GLY A 120 6.92 7.92 16.67
C GLY A 120 7.48 8.93 17.69
N PRO A 121 6.63 9.82 18.25
CA PRO A 121 7.03 10.64 19.39
C PRO A 121 7.54 9.71 20.51
N PRO A 122 8.54 10.12 21.31
CA PRO A 122 8.93 9.32 22.47
C PRO A 122 7.67 9.07 23.28
N ALA A 123 7.41 7.81 23.67
CA ALA A 123 6.40 7.47 24.64
C ALA A 123 6.76 8.16 25.96
N ASP A 124 6.44 9.46 26.06
CA ASP A 124 6.73 10.24 27.26
C ASP A 124 5.69 9.81 28.29
N VAL A 125 6.20 8.93 29.15
CA VAL A 125 5.73 8.66 30.50
C VAL A 125 5.30 9.97 31.19
N ALA A 126 4.00 10.22 31.22
CA ALA A 126 3.39 11.25 32.07
C ALA A 126 2.15 10.70 32.78
#